data_AF-A0A959LY82-F1
#
_entry.id   AF-A0A959LY82-F1
#
_cell.length_a   1.000
_cell.length_b   1.000
_cell.length_c   1.000
_cell.angle_alpha   90.00
_cell.angle_beta   90.00
_cell.angle_gamma   90.00
#
_symmetry.space_group_name_H-M   'P 1'
#
loop_
_entity.id
_entity.type
_entity.pdbx_description
1 polymer ?
#
loop_
_entity_poly.entity_id
_entity_poly.type
_entity_poly.pdbx_seq_one_letter_code
_entity_poly.pdbx_strand_id
1 'polypeptide(L)' 'MNILRLNDLTLEKAKESGGPYGVTDERFIEYLRTLGIRTSSGKQKLAYKIIEQNLKVRNW' A
#
# COMPACT_ATOMS: atom_id res chain seq x y z
N MET A 1 0.20 -14.03 0.77
CA MET A 1 -0.05 -12.83 1.60
C MET A 1 0.54 -11.62 0.86
N ASN A 2 -0.30 -10.88 0.15
CA ASN A 2 0.12 -9.79 -0.76
C ASN A 2 0.05 -8.47 0.02
N ILE A 3 0.91 -8.31 1.03
CA ILE A 3 0.78 -7.26 2.07
C ILE A 3 1.03 -5.85 1.51
N LEU A 4 1.84 -5.71 0.44
CA LEU A 4 2.15 -4.42 -0.16
C LEU A 4 1.43 -4.23 -1.49
N ARG A 5 0.54 -3.24 -1.51
CA ARG A 5 -0.11 -2.75 -2.74
C ARG A 5 0.80 -1.73 -3.41
N LEU A 6 0.63 -1.56 -4.73
CA LEU A 6 1.45 -0.60 -5.46
C LEU A 6 1.13 0.85 -5.06
N ASN A 7 -0.15 1.18 -4.90
CA ASN A 7 -0.64 2.50 -4.54
C ASN A 7 -1.39 2.48 -3.19
N ASP A 8 -1.37 3.60 -2.49
CA ASP A 8 -2.23 3.85 -1.34
C ASP A 8 -3.71 3.77 -1.71
N LEU A 9 -4.52 3.43 -0.72
CA LEU A 9 -5.95 3.30 -0.89
C LEU A 9 -6.66 4.61 -0.56
N THR A 10 -7.73 4.88 -1.32
CA THR A 10 -8.77 5.80 -0.86
C THR A 10 -9.45 5.24 0.38
N LEU A 11 -10.12 6.09 1.16
CA LEU A 11 -10.86 5.66 2.35
C LEU A 11 -11.90 4.57 2.02
N GLU A 12 -12.63 4.75 0.92
CA GLU A 12 -13.61 3.77 0.43
C GLU A 12 -12.97 2.41 0.15
N LYS A 13 -11.89 2.38 -0.63
CA LYS A 13 -11.16 1.14 -0.94
C LYS A 13 -10.52 0.49 0.29
N ALA A 14 -10.11 1.29 1.28
CA ALA A 14 -9.60 0.77 2.55
C ALA A 14 -10.70 0.07 3.35
N LYS A 15 -11.90 0.65 3.41
CA LYS A 15 -13.09 0.02 4.02
C LYS A 15 -13.48 -1.27 3.29
N GLU A 16 -13.56 -1.24 1.97
CA GLU A 16 -13.82 -2.44 1.15
C GLU A 16 -12.79 -3.55 1.39
N SER A 17 -11.52 -3.18 1.59
CA SER A 17 -10.44 -4.13 1.82
C SER A 17 -10.43 -4.71 3.23
N GLY A 18 -10.89 -3.94 4.23
CA GLY A 18 -11.05 -4.40 5.61
C GLY A 18 -12.33 -5.23 5.83
N GLY A 19 -13.37 -4.99 5.01
CA GLY A 19 -14.69 -5.63 5.11
C GLY A 19 -14.66 -7.16 5.18
N PRO A 20 -13.95 -7.88 4.29
CA PRO A 20 -13.84 -9.34 4.33
C PRO A 20 -13.26 -9.91 5.63
N TYR A 21 -12.57 -9.09 6.42
CA TYR A 21 -11.96 -9.46 7.69
C TYR A 21 -12.76 -8.95 8.91
N GLY A 22 -13.95 -8.38 8.68
CA GLY A 22 -14.77 -7.78 9.74
C GLY A 22 -14.12 -6.57 10.40
N VAL A 23 -13.13 -5.94 9.75
CA VAL A 23 -12.41 -4.82 10.33
C VAL A 23 -13.24 -3.55 10.25
N THR A 24 -13.56 -3.01 11.41
CA THR A 24 -14.23 -1.70 11.58
C THR A 24 -13.38 -0.70 12.36
N ASP A 25 -12.23 -1.12 12.91
CA ASP A 25 -11.32 -0.23 13.65
C ASP A 25 -10.72 0.83 12.71
N GLU A 26 -10.97 2.10 13.01
CA GLU A 26 -10.56 3.23 12.17
C GLU A 26 -9.04 3.34 12.04
N ARG A 27 -8.27 2.96 13.07
CA ARG A 27 -6.80 2.99 13.01
C ARG A 27 -6.28 1.94 12.05
N PHE A 28 -6.93 0.77 12.00
CA PHE A 28 -6.59 -0.26 11.03
C PHE A 28 -6.98 0.16 9.61
N ILE A 29 -8.13 0.83 9.43
CA ILE A 29 -8.51 1.40 8.13
C ILE A 29 -7.48 2.44 7.66
N GLU A 30 -7.03 3.33 8.54
CA GLU A 30 -5.96 4.30 8.22
C GLU A 30 -4.63 3.61 7.92
N TYR A 31 -4.29 2.56 8.67
CA TYR A 31 -3.12 1.73 8.35
C TYR A 31 -3.20 1.17 6.92
N LEU A 32 -4.33 0.57 6.53
CA LEU A 32 -4.56 0.06 5.17
C LEU A 32 -4.40 1.12 4.08
N ARG A 33 -4.74 2.38 4.37
CA ARG A 33 -4.58 3.50 3.42
C ARG A 33 -3.12 3.80 3.11
N THR A 34 -2.19 3.46 3.99
CA THR A 34 -0.78 3.85 3.90
C THR A 34 0.18 2.75 3.41
N LEU A 35 -0.34 1.54 3.18
CA LEU A 35 0.43 0.35 2.80
C LEU A 35 1.01 0.39 1.37
N GLY A 36 0.63 1.38 0.56
CA GLY A 36 1.13 1.53 -0.79
C GLY A 36 2.60 1.94 -0.85
N ILE A 37 3.37 1.43 -1.82
CA ILE A 37 4.72 1.97 -2.14
C ILE A 37 4.66 3.26 -2.96
N ARG A 38 3.49 3.61 -3.51
CA ARG A 38 3.16 4.88 -4.15
C ARG A 38 1.96 5.48 -3.44
N THR A 39 1.81 6.80 -3.49
CA THR A 39 0.62 7.53 -3.04
C THR A 39 -0.61 7.15 -3.87
N SER A 40 -1.80 7.58 -3.44
CA SER A 40 -3.06 7.32 -4.16
C SER A 40 -3.09 7.96 -5.55
N SER A 41 -2.32 9.03 -5.78
CA SER A 41 -2.13 9.68 -7.08
C SER A 41 -1.02 9.05 -7.93
N GLY A 42 -0.38 7.98 -7.45
CA GLY A 42 0.70 7.28 -8.15
C GLY A 42 2.11 7.86 -7.94
N LYS A 43 2.26 8.95 -7.16
CA LYS A 43 3.59 9.48 -6.81
C LYS A 43 4.36 8.46 -5.97
N GLN A 44 5.59 8.17 -6.36
CA GLN A 44 6.46 7.19 -5.69
C GLN A 44 6.85 7.64 -4.28
N LYS A 45 6.77 6.73 -3.30
CA LYS A 45 7.34 6.94 -1.95
C LYS A 45 8.80 6.49 -1.90
N LEU A 46 9.49 6.81 -0.81
CA LEU A 46 10.88 6.37 -0.59
C LEU A 46 11.04 4.85 -0.72
N ALA A 47 10.10 4.08 -0.17
CA ALA A 47 10.10 2.62 -0.25
C ALA A 47 10.14 2.11 -1.70
N TYR A 48 9.41 2.75 -2.64
CA TYR A 48 9.45 2.38 -4.05
C TYR A 48 10.87 2.54 -4.63
N LYS A 49 11.55 3.65 -4.32
CA LYS A 49 12.92 3.90 -4.83
C LYS A 49 13.91 2.87 -4.31
N ILE A 50 13.80 2.48 -3.03
CA ILE A 50 14.67 1.46 -2.44
C ILE A 50 14.45 0.11 -3.11
N ILE A 51 13.18 -0.27 -3.36
CA ILE A 51 12.85 -1.52 -4.07
C ILE A 51 13.40 -1.48 -5.50
N GLU A 52 13.18 -0.38 -6.23
CA GLU A 52 13.67 -0.23 -7.61
C GLU A 52 15.21 -0.36 -7.69
N GLN A 53 15.94 0.27 -6.77
CA GLN A 53 17.40 0.16 -6.71
C GLN A 53 17.84 -1.30 -6.48
N ASN A 54 17.19 -2.00 -5.54
CA ASN A 54 17.50 -3.40 -5.27
C ASN A 54 17.19 -4.33 -6.44
N LEU A 55 16.12 -4.06 -7.19
CA LEU A 55 15.77 -4.84 -8.40
C LEU A 55 16.79 -4.63 -9.52
N LYS A 56 17.20 -3.39 -9.76
CA LYS A 56 18.27 -3.06 -10.73
C LYS A 56 19.57 -3.80 -10.43
N VAL A 57 19.98 -3.86 -9.16
CA VAL A 57 21.19 -4.62 -8.74
C VAL A 57 21.05 -6.13 -9.02
N ARG A 58 19.82 -6.66 -8.99
CA ARG A 58 19.52 -8.07 -9.24
C ARG A 58 19.27 -8.38 -10.71
N ASN A 59 19.38 -7.39 -11.59
CA ASN A 59 19.10 -7.51 -13.02
C ASN A 59 17.67 -8.00 -13.32
N TRP A 60 16.72 -7.58 -12.48
CA TRP A 60 15.29 -7.80 -12.63
C TRP A 60 14.61 -6.60 -13.31
#